data_AF-A0A3B0UZE1-F1
#
_entry.id   AF-A0A3B0UZE1-F1
#
_cell.length_a   1.000
_cell.length_b   1.000
_cell.length_c   1.000
_cell.angle_alpha   90.00
_cell.angle_beta   90.00
_cell.angle_gamma   90.00
#
_symmetry.space_group_name_H-M   'P 1'
#
loop_
_entity.id
_entity.type
_entity.pdbx_description
1 polymer ?
#
loop_
_entity_poly.entity_id
_entity_poly.type
_entity_poly.pdbx_seq_one_letter_code
_entity_poly.pdbx_strand_id
1 'polypeptide(L)'
;MTRADVYGYDTVAWTLYKNGRFDEAAVASEQALAQGTDEALFYYHAGMIAAAQGNNELAKRQLNLALELNPNFDFLQAQIALAILD
;
A
#
# COMPACT_ATOMS: atom_id res chain seq x y z
N MET A 1 0.18 -1.77 20.68
CA MET A 1 -0.04 -0.79 19.60
C MET A 1 -1.54 -0.77 19.31
N THR A 2 -2.14 0.40 19.13
CA THR A 2 -3.58 0.58 18.94
C THR A 2 -3.93 0.62 17.45
N ARG A 3 -5.22 0.47 17.10
CA ARG A 3 -5.68 0.68 15.72
C ARG A 3 -5.23 2.04 15.18
N ALA A 4 -5.24 3.09 16.00
CA ALA A 4 -4.81 4.44 15.60
C ALA A 4 -3.35 4.48 15.13
N ASP A 5 -2.47 3.69 15.75
CA ASP A 5 -1.06 3.66 15.40
C ASP A 5 -0.84 3.04 14.00
N VAL A 6 -1.62 2.02 13.62
CA VAL A 6 -1.50 1.33 12.31
C VAL A 6 -1.84 2.26 11.15
N TYR A 7 -2.96 2.98 11.24
CA TYR A 7 -3.35 3.99 10.24
C TYR A 7 -2.38 5.18 10.21
N GLY A 8 -1.76 5.49 11.35
CA GLY A 8 -0.69 6.49 11.44
C GLY A 8 0.52 6.10 10.58
N TYR A 9 1.00 4.86 10.70
CA TYR A 9 2.11 4.36 9.88
C TYR A 9 1.78 4.38 8.38
N ASP A 10 0.58 3.95 8.00
CA ASP A 10 0.16 3.99 6.60
C ASP A 10 0.03 5.43 6.06
N THR A 11 -0.52 6.36 6.87
CA THR A 11 -0.59 7.77 6.50
C THR A 11 0.80 8.36 6.27
N VAL A 12 1.76 8.02 7.13
CA VAL A 12 3.17 8.43 6.97
C VAL A 12 3.77 7.82 5.71
N ALA A 13 3.54 6.53 5.46
CA ALA A 13 4.01 5.84 4.26
C ALA A 13 3.49 6.51 2.99
N TRP A 14 2.19 6.78 2.90
CA TRP A 14 1.58 7.42 1.75
C TRP A 14 2.08 8.85 1.54
N THR A 15 2.28 9.59 2.63
CA THR A 15 2.86 10.96 2.57
C THR A 15 4.30 10.92 2.04
N LEU A 16 5.13 10.00 2.53
CA LEU A 16 6.51 9.83 2.08
C LEU A 16 6.58 9.42 0.61
N TYR A 17 5.70 8.51 0.18
CA TYR A 17 5.55 8.12 -1.22
C TYR A 17 5.24 9.32 -2.11
N LYS A 18 4.26 10.15 -1.73
CA LYS A 18 3.89 11.36 -2.49
C LYS A 18 5.02 12.39 -2.55
N ASN A 19 5.94 12.36 -1.58
CA ASN A 19 7.14 13.20 -1.55
C ASN A 19 8.36 12.58 -2.25
N GLY A 20 8.23 11.43 -2.91
CA GLY A 20 9.33 10.76 -3.61
C GLY A 20 10.32 10.03 -2.70
N ARG A 21 10.04 9.91 -1.40
CA ARG A 21 10.91 9.28 -0.40
C ARG A 21 10.58 7.80 -0.27
N PHE A 22 10.80 7.04 -1.33
CA PHE A 22 10.25 5.68 -1.47
C PHE A 22 10.80 4.67 -0.46
N ASP A 23 12.09 4.73 -0.13
CA ASP A 23 12.68 3.80 0.84
C ASP A 23 12.12 4.02 2.25
N GLU A 24 11.92 5.27 2.66
CA GLU A 24 11.31 5.58 3.95
C GLU A 24 9.81 5.25 3.95
N ALA A 25 9.13 5.43 2.81
CA ALA A 25 7.75 5.01 2.64
C ALA A 25 7.60 3.51 2.82
N ALA A 26 8.53 2.71 2.28
CA ALA A 26 8.53 1.25 2.43
C ALA A 26 8.65 0.84 3.90
N VAL A 27 9.58 1.45 4.66
CA VAL A 27 9.74 1.17 6.09
C VAL A 27 8.45 1.48 6.86
N ALA A 28 7.81 2.63 6.62
CA ALA A 28 6.55 2.98 7.28
C ALA A 28 5.40 2.03 6.88
N SER A 29 5.33 1.64 5.60
CA SER A 29 4.34 0.68 5.11
C SER A 29 4.52 -0.70 5.75
N GLU A 30 5.76 -1.17 5.91
CA GLU A 30 6.07 -2.42 6.62
C GLU A 30 5.59 -2.38 8.08
N GLN A 31 5.75 -1.25 8.77
CA GLN A 31 5.24 -1.10 10.15
C GLN A 31 3.71 -1.22 10.21
N ALA A 32 2.99 -0.68 9.22
CA ALA A 32 1.54 -0.82 9.14
C ALA A 32 1.12 -2.28 8.86
N LEU A 33 1.76 -2.92 7.87
CA LEU A 33 1.46 -4.30 7.49
C LEU A 33 1.82 -5.34 8.57
N ALA A 34 2.90 -5.13 9.31
CA ALA A 34 3.34 -6.02 10.39
C ALA A 34 2.31 -6.21 11.51
N GLN A 35 1.30 -5.34 11.58
CA GLN A 35 0.23 -5.43 12.58
C GLN A 35 -0.88 -6.42 12.18
N GLY A 36 -0.83 -6.97 10.96
CA GLY A 36 -1.81 -7.95 10.48
C GLY A 36 -3.24 -7.39 10.39
N THR A 37 -3.38 -6.08 10.21
CA THR A 37 -4.70 -5.48 9.95
C THR A 37 -5.06 -5.74 8.50
N ASP A 38 -6.16 -6.48 8.28
CA ASP A 38 -6.71 -6.73 6.96
C ASP A 38 -7.40 -5.46 6.42
N GLU A 39 -6.60 -4.54 5.90
CA GLU A 39 -7.02 -3.28 5.30
C GLU A 39 -6.50 -3.19 3.86
N ALA A 40 -7.41 -3.21 2.88
CA ALA A 40 -7.06 -3.26 1.46
C ALA A 40 -6.25 -2.04 1.02
N LEU A 41 -6.52 -0.89 1.63
CA LEU A 41 -5.81 0.36 1.34
C LEU A 41 -4.30 0.26 1.66
N PHE A 42 -3.93 -0.46 2.73
CA PHE A 42 -2.52 -0.62 3.12
C PHE A 42 -1.75 -1.43 2.08
N TYR A 43 -2.38 -2.49 1.55
CA TYR A 43 -1.79 -3.30 0.48
C TYR A 43 -1.70 -2.51 -0.83
N TYR A 44 -2.69 -1.66 -1.14
CA TYR A 44 -2.60 -0.76 -2.30
C TYR A 44 -1.41 0.20 -2.16
N HIS A 45 -1.28 0.90 -1.03
CA HIS A 45 -0.16 1.81 -0.79
C HIS A 45 1.18 1.09 -0.87
N ALA A 46 1.31 -0.09 -0.25
CA ALA A 46 2.51 -0.91 -0.33
C ALA A 46 2.87 -1.29 -1.78
N GLY A 47 1.86 -1.63 -2.59
CA GLY A 47 2.04 -1.95 -4.01
C GLY A 47 2.54 -0.75 -4.81
N MET A 48 1.95 0.43 -4.60
CA MET A 48 2.39 1.67 -5.25
C MET A 48 3.83 2.06 -4.84
N ILE A 49 4.17 1.91 -3.56
CA ILE A 49 5.52 2.16 -3.05
C ILE A 49 6.52 1.21 -3.69
N ALA A 50 6.22 -0.09 -3.72
CA ALA A 50 7.06 -1.10 -4.35
C ALA A 50 7.28 -0.82 -5.85
N ALA A 51 6.25 -0.39 -6.57
CA ALA A 51 6.36 0.00 -7.97
C ALA A 51 7.32 1.19 -8.15
N ALA A 52 7.23 2.20 -7.28
CA ALA A 52 8.15 3.35 -7.32
C ALA A 52 9.60 3.01 -6.96
N GLN A 53 9.82 1.96 -6.17
CA GLN A 53 11.15 1.39 -5.92
C GLN A 53 11.64 0.48 -7.07
N GLY A 54 10.85 0.28 -8.13
CA GLY A 54 11.17 -0.62 -9.24
C GLY A 54 10.99 -2.10 -8.92
N ASN A 55 10.41 -2.44 -7.76
CA ASN A 55 10.13 -3.82 -7.37
C ASN A 55 8.77 -4.28 -7.91
N ASN A 56 8.73 -4.54 -9.22
CA ASN A 56 7.51 -4.86 -9.95
C ASN A 56 6.81 -6.13 -9.43
N GLU A 57 7.57 -7.14 -9.02
CA GLU A 57 7.00 -8.40 -8.50
C GLU A 57 6.26 -8.16 -7.18
N LEU A 58 6.88 -7.41 -6.25
CA LEU A 58 6.22 -7.05 -5.00
C LEU A 58 5.02 -6.14 -5.25
N ALA A 59 5.13 -5.18 -6.16
CA ALA A 59 4.03 -4.29 -6.53
C ALA A 59 2.80 -5.08 -6.97
N LYS A 60 2.97 -6.00 -7.93
CA LYS A 60 1.89 -6.85 -8.43
C LYS A 60 1.27 -7.70 -7.34
N ARG A 61 2.09 -8.30 -6.46
CA ARG A 61 1.58 -9.10 -5.33
C ARG A 61 0.68 -8.24 -4.42
N GLN A 62 1.14 -7.07 -4.01
CA GLN A 62 0.41 -6.25 -3.05
C GLN A 62 -0.86 -5.63 -3.67
N LEU A 63 -0.82 -5.22 -4.93
CA LEU A 63 -2.00 -4.71 -5.65
C LEU A 63 -3.06 -5.80 -5.84
N ASN A 64 -2.65 -7.04 -6.15
CA ASN A 64 -3.58 -8.17 -6.19
C ASN A 64 -4.23 -8.40 -4.83
N LEU A 65 -3.45 -8.43 -3.74
CA LEU A 65 -3.99 -8.60 -2.38
C LEU A 65 -4.99 -7.51 -2.01
N ALA A 66 -4.73 -6.25 -2.38
CA ALA A 66 -5.68 -5.16 -2.14
C ALA A 66 -7.04 -5.42 -2.82
N LEU A 67 -7.02 -5.85 -4.08
CA LEU A 67 -8.23 -6.16 -4.86
C LEU A 67 -8.93 -7.43 -4.40
N GLU A 68 -8.18 -8.46 -3.99
CA GLU A 68 -8.74 -9.69 -3.42
C GLU A 68 -9.45 -9.42 -2.09
N LEU A 69 -8.86 -8.57 -1.25
CA LEU A 69 -9.41 -8.25 0.07
C LEU A 69 -10.67 -7.39 -0.03
N ASN A 70 -10.65 -6.35 -0.88
CA ASN A 70 -11.84 -5.57 -1.17
C ASN A 70 -11.71 -4.84 -2.52
N PRO A 71 -12.31 -5.30 -3.62
CA PRO A 71 -12.18 -4.66 -4.92
C PRO A 71 -12.81 -3.26 -5.01
N ASN A 72 -13.52 -2.83 -3.96
CA ASN A 72 -14.15 -1.51 -3.85
C ASN A 72 -13.60 -0.70 -2.66
N PHE A 73 -12.35 -0.95 -2.24
CA PHE A 73 -11.72 -0.27 -1.10
C PHE A 73 -11.64 1.25 -1.28
N ASP A 74 -11.44 1.69 -2.52
CA ASP A 74 -11.58 3.07 -2.98
C ASP A 74 -11.82 3.01 -4.50
N PHE A 75 -12.79 3.80 -4.98
CA PHE A 75 -13.22 3.71 -6.38
C PHE A 75 -12.08 3.99 -7.38
N LEU A 76 -11.27 5.02 -7.13
CA LEU A 76 -10.22 5.42 -8.05
C LEU A 76 -9.00 4.50 -7.93
N GLN A 77 -8.59 4.22 -6.69
CA GLN A 77 -7.38 3.43 -6.45
C GLN A 77 -7.55 1.97 -6.86
N ALA A 78 -8.75 1.39 -6.71
CA ALA A 78 -9.02 0.05 -7.23
C ALA A 78 -8.91 0.00 -8.77
N GLN A 79 -9.38 1.02 -9.48
CA GLN A 79 -9.23 1.10 -10.94
C GLN A 79 -7.77 1.28 -11.36
N ILE A 80 -6.99 2.05 -10.62
CA ILE A 80 -5.55 2.20 -10.86
C ILE A 80 -4.83 0.87 -10.63
N ALA A 81 -5.16 0.15 -9.55
CA ALA A 81 -4.58 -1.15 -9.26
C ALA A 81 -4.83 -2.16 -10.39
N LEU A 82 -6.06 -2.24 -10.89
CA LEU A 82 -6.41 -3.08 -12.04
C LEU A 82 -5.58 -2.72 -13.28
N ALA A 83 -5.50 -1.43 -13.63
CA ALA A 83 -4.76 -0.97 -14.80
C ALA A 83 -3.23 -1.23 -14.74
N ILE A 84 -2.66 -1.39 -13.54
CA ILE A 84 -1.24 -1.74 -13.36
C ILE A 84 -1.01 -3.25 -13.52
N LEU A 85 -2.04 -4.06 -13.26
CA LEU A 85 -1.97 -5.51 -13.29
C LEU A 85 -2.25 -6.11 -14.67
N ASP A 86 -2.97 -5.38 -15.53
CA ASP A 86 -3.19 -5.68 -16.95
C ASP A 86 -1.90 -5.58 -17.80
#